data_AF-A0A9K3JU66-F1
#
_entry.id   AF-A0A9K3JU66-F1
#
_cell.length_a   1.000
_cell.length_b   1.000
_cell.length_c   1.000
_cell.angle_alpha   90.00
_cell.angle_beta   90.00
_cell.angle_gamma   90.00
#
_symmetry.space_group_name_H-M   'P 1'
#
loop_
_entity.id
_entity.type
_entity.pdbx_description
1 polymer ?
#
loop_
_entity_poly.entity_id
_entity_poly.type
_entity_poly.pdbx_seq_one_letter_code
_entity_poly.pdbx_strand_id
1 'polypeptide(L)'
;MDDIYCIFLGGLNNLCTLNKQYGLTKVANEPMFVIQAYKTLRDRGPYPAHSVLKELDGSFGFILYDVMSKTVFVSLGANGEVKLFWGIAADGSVVISDNLVAIKSSCSKSFAPFPTGCMYHTEGGLISFEHPKKKMKAISRVDSEGVMCGATFKVDMYSKTQTMPRVGSEANWATWGV
;
A
#
# COMPACT_ATOMS: atom_id res chain seq x y z
N MET A 1 11.64 8.42 20.49
CA MET A 1 11.60 7.09 19.84
C MET A 1 10.57 7.21 18.73
N ASP A 2 10.86 6.71 17.54
CA ASP A 2 9.86 6.75 16.47
C ASP A 2 8.88 5.59 16.72
N ASP A 3 7.65 5.91 17.10
CA ASP A 3 6.59 4.95 17.39
C ASP A 3 5.99 4.39 16.09
N ILE A 4 6.83 3.75 15.29
CA ILE A 4 6.47 3.11 14.01
C ILE A 4 6.64 1.61 14.17
N TYR A 5 5.54 0.88 13.97
CA TYR A 5 5.50 -0.57 14.04
C TYR A 5 5.38 -1.15 12.64
N CYS A 6 6.12 -2.21 12.35
CA CYS A 6 6.08 -2.90 11.06
C CYS A 6 5.98 -4.41 11.27
N ILE A 7 4.98 -5.01 10.65
CA ILE A 7 4.87 -6.47 10.49
C ILE A 7 5.26 -6.77 9.05
N PHE A 8 6.21 -7.68 8.87
CA PHE A 8 6.72 -8.08 7.56
C PHE A 8 6.54 -9.59 7.37
N LEU A 9 6.11 -9.98 6.18
CA LEU A 9 5.87 -11.35 5.73
C LEU A 9 6.69 -11.61 4.47
N GLY A 10 7.30 -12.78 4.37
CA GLY A 10 8.15 -13.16 3.24
C GLY A 10 9.60 -12.66 3.40
N GLY A 11 10.26 -12.32 2.30
CA GLY A 11 11.66 -11.91 2.26
C GLY A 11 12.02 -11.13 1.00
N LEU A 12 13.11 -10.36 1.09
CA LEU A 12 13.66 -9.59 -0.03
C LEU A 12 14.97 -10.19 -0.52
N ASN A 13 15.03 -10.53 -1.80
CA ASN A 13 16.21 -11.10 -2.47
C ASN A 13 17.34 -10.07 -2.64
N ASN A 14 17.00 -8.77 -2.71
CA ASN A 14 17.94 -7.69 -2.97
C ASN A 14 18.19 -6.76 -1.75
N LEU A 15 17.88 -7.21 -0.54
CA LEU A 15 17.99 -6.42 0.70
C LEU A 15 19.39 -5.80 0.90
N CYS A 16 20.45 -6.55 0.62
CA CYS A 16 21.83 -6.04 0.74
C CYS A 16 22.10 -4.83 -0.17
N THR A 17 21.61 -4.88 -1.41
CA THR A 17 21.72 -3.79 -2.38
C THR A 17 20.90 -2.58 -1.92
N LEU A 18 19.67 -2.82 -1.49
CA LEU A 18 18.77 -1.79 -0.96
C LEU A 18 19.38 -1.09 0.26
N ASN A 19 19.93 -1.84 1.21
CA ASN A 19 20.57 -1.26 2.39
C ASN A 19 21.72 -0.32 2.01
N LYS A 20 22.56 -0.68 1.03
CA LYS A 20 23.63 0.19 0.53
C LYS A 20 23.09 1.46 -0.12
N GLN A 21 22.06 1.34 -0.98
CA GLN A 21 21.45 2.46 -1.70
C GLN A 21 20.80 3.48 -0.74
N TYR A 22 20.16 2.99 0.32
CA TYR A 22 19.50 3.83 1.32
C TYR A 22 20.43 4.24 2.48
N GLY A 23 21.73 3.92 2.39
CA GLY A 23 22.73 4.30 3.39
C GLY A 23 22.55 3.61 4.75
N LEU A 24 21.91 2.45 4.78
CA LEU A 24 21.74 1.62 5.97
C LEU A 24 23.01 0.82 6.23
N THR A 25 23.81 1.29 7.18
CA THR A 25 25.13 0.72 7.52
C THR A 25 25.08 -0.38 8.59
N LYS A 26 23.95 -0.54 9.29
CA LYS A 26 23.73 -1.64 10.25
C LYS A 26 23.09 -2.84 9.56
N VAL A 27 23.20 -4.03 10.16
CA VAL A 27 22.47 -5.25 9.76
C VAL A 27 20.97 -4.96 9.87
N ALA A 28 20.38 -4.42 8.82
CA ALA A 28 18.96 -4.13 8.71
C ALA A 28 18.29 -5.34 8.08
N ASN A 29 17.35 -5.93 8.82
CA ASN A 29 16.39 -6.88 8.27
C ASN A 29 15.30 -6.14 7.48
N GLU A 30 14.46 -6.88 6.77
CA GLU A 30 13.39 -6.37 5.92
C GLU A 30 12.46 -5.36 6.62
N PRO A 31 11.92 -5.63 7.85
CA PRO A 31 11.08 -4.65 8.51
C PRO A 31 11.83 -3.37 8.87
N MET A 32 13.11 -3.44 9.26
CA MET A 32 13.92 -2.25 9.52
C MET A 32 14.15 -1.42 8.25
N PHE A 33 14.40 -2.08 7.11
CA PHE A 33 14.50 -1.41 5.82
C PHE A 33 13.20 -0.67 5.50
N VAL A 34 12.04 -1.35 5.60
CA VAL A 34 10.73 -0.75 5.31
C VAL A 34 10.44 0.45 6.21
N ILE A 35 10.73 0.37 7.51
CA ILE A 35 10.57 1.49 8.44
C ILE A 35 11.45 2.68 8.01
N GLN A 36 12.70 2.43 7.64
CA GLN A 36 13.61 3.51 7.22
C GLN A 36 13.17 4.13 5.89
N ALA A 37 12.74 3.30 4.93
CA ALA A 37 12.21 3.77 3.66
C ALA A 37 10.97 4.65 3.88
N TYR A 38 10.02 4.21 4.71
CA TYR A 38 8.84 5.00 5.07
C TYR A 38 9.20 6.35 5.72
N LYS A 39 10.11 6.38 6.70
CA LYS A 39 10.59 7.63 7.29
C LYS A 39 11.19 8.57 6.25
N THR A 40 11.99 8.02 5.34
CA THR A 40 12.60 8.80 4.25
C THR A 40 11.53 9.40 3.34
N LEU A 41 10.49 8.63 2.99
CA LEU A 41 9.35 9.10 2.18
C LEU A 41 8.55 10.20 2.89
N ARG A 42 8.33 10.05 4.20
CA ARG A 42 7.61 11.02 5.03
C ARG A 42 8.38 12.32 5.22
N ASP A 43 9.68 12.21 5.51
CA ASP A 43 10.49 13.34 6.00
C ASP A 43 11.20 14.12 4.88
N ARG A 44 11.45 13.53 3.69
CA ARG A 44 12.35 14.12 2.68
C ARG A 44 11.68 14.65 1.39
N GLY A 45 10.38 14.97 1.39
CA GLY A 45 9.72 15.56 0.21
C GLY A 45 9.53 14.56 -0.94
N PRO A 46 8.97 14.96 -2.10
CA PRO A 46 8.03 14.12 -2.86
C PRO A 46 8.72 12.99 -3.63
N TYR A 47 9.15 11.96 -2.92
CA TYR A 47 9.57 10.69 -3.49
C TYR A 47 8.35 9.76 -3.52
N PRO A 48 7.92 9.30 -4.70
CA PRO A 48 6.75 8.45 -4.79
C PRO A 48 7.00 7.07 -4.15
N ALA A 49 6.17 6.70 -3.17
CA ALA A 49 6.27 5.41 -2.48
C ALA A 49 6.24 4.20 -3.44
N HIS A 50 5.52 4.31 -4.56
CA HIS A 50 5.45 3.25 -5.56
C HIS A 50 6.80 2.95 -6.23
N SER A 51 7.71 3.94 -6.32
CA SER A 51 9.04 3.71 -6.89
C SER A 51 9.88 2.83 -5.97
N VAL A 52 9.86 3.11 -4.66
CA VAL A 52 10.55 2.26 -3.65
C VAL A 52 10.01 0.84 -3.69
N LEU A 53 8.68 0.68 -3.70
CA LEU A 53 8.05 -0.64 -3.71
C LEU A 53 8.36 -1.45 -4.97
N LYS A 54 8.56 -0.79 -6.11
CA LYS A 54 8.94 -1.43 -7.37
C LYS A 54 10.40 -1.88 -7.38
N GLU A 55 11.26 -1.29 -6.55
CA GLU A 55 12.65 -1.72 -6.37
C GLU A 55 12.77 -2.93 -5.44
N LEU A 56 11.72 -3.31 -4.71
CA LEU A 56 11.73 -4.48 -3.85
C LEU A 56 11.64 -5.76 -4.68
N ASP A 57 12.70 -6.56 -4.64
CA ASP A 57 12.73 -7.87 -5.28
C ASP A 57 12.57 -8.96 -4.23
N GLY A 58 11.62 -9.86 -4.43
CA GLY A 58 11.26 -10.92 -3.49
C GLY A 58 9.76 -11.12 -3.36
N SER A 59 9.36 -12.09 -2.52
CA SER A 59 7.97 -12.19 -2.09
C SER A 59 7.81 -11.51 -0.76
N PHE A 60 6.97 -10.49 -0.72
CA PHE A 60 6.77 -9.72 0.49
C PHE A 60 5.33 -9.31 0.68
N GLY A 61 4.95 -9.12 1.94
CA GLY A 61 3.78 -8.35 2.35
C GLY A 61 4.12 -7.66 3.66
N PHE A 62 3.69 -6.41 3.84
CA PHE A 62 3.92 -5.73 5.11
C PHE A 62 2.78 -4.81 5.50
N ILE A 63 2.70 -4.56 6.79
CA ILE A 63 1.78 -3.61 7.42
C ILE A 63 2.63 -2.72 8.33
N LEU A 64 2.62 -1.42 8.06
CA LEU A 64 3.29 -0.41 8.86
C LEU A 64 2.25 0.51 9.49
N TYR A 65 2.40 0.78 10.78
CA TYR A 65 1.57 1.72 11.52
C TYR A 65 2.46 2.78 12.16
N ASP A 66 2.23 4.04 11.81
CA ASP A 66 2.88 5.19 12.43
C ASP A 66 1.91 5.80 13.45
N VAL A 67 2.25 5.69 14.74
CA VAL A 67 1.42 6.17 15.85
C VAL A 67 1.29 7.69 15.83
N MET A 68 2.34 8.41 15.42
CA MET A 68 2.37 9.86 15.47
C MET A 68 1.44 10.48 14.42
N SER A 69 1.46 9.93 13.21
CA SER A 69 0.57 10.37 12.13
C SER A 69 -0.77 9.63 12.12
N LYS A 70 -0.93 8.58 12.93
CA LYS A 70 -2.08 7.65 12.92
C LYS A 70 -2.34 7.08 11.53
N THR A 71 -1.29 6.84 10.75
CA THR A 71 -1.39 6.34 9.39
C THR A 71 -1.03 4.86 9.32
N VAL A 72 -1.76 4.14 8.46
CA VAL A 72 -1.45 2.75 8.11
C VAL A 72 -0.92 2.73 6.68
N PHE A 73 0.17 2.00 6.47
CA PHE A 73 0.74 1.73 5.17
C PHE A 73 0.88 0.22 4.94
N VAL A 74 0.20 -0.30 3.92
CA VAL A 74 0.15 -1.73 3.60
C VAL A 74 0.67 -1.93 2.20
N SER A 75 1.43 -3.00 1.98
CA SER A 75 1.80 -3.41 0.63
C SER A 75 1.88 -4.92 0.49
N LEU A 76 1.60 -5.41 -0.71
CA LEU A 76 1.75 -6.81 -1.09
C LEU A 76 2.49 -6.89 -2.44
N GLY A 77 3.53 -7.72 -2.48
CA GLY A 77 4.32 -7.99 -3.67
C GLY A 77 3.50 -8.51 -4.85
N ALA A 78 4.05 -8.37 -6.05
CA ALA A 78 3.36 -8.75 -7.29
C ALA A 78 3.38 -10.27 -7.57
N ASN A 79 4.30 -11.02 -6.96
CA ASN A 79 4.51 -12.44 -7.28
C ASN A 79 3.44 -13.40 -6.73
N GLY A 80 2.64 -12.95 -5.75
CA GLY A 80 1.51 -13.72 -5.22
C GLY A 80 1.86 -14.92 -4.33
N GLU A 81 3.13 -15.10 -3.94
CA GLU A 81 3.52 -16.19 -3.03
C GLU A 81 3.11 -15.87 -1.58
N VAL A 82 3.33 -14.64 -1.13
CA VAL A 82 2.70 -14.09 0.08
C VAL A 82 1.25 -13.72 -0.20
N LYS A 83 0.36 -14.01 0.76
CA LYS A 83 -1.06 -13.66 0.68
C LYS A 83 -1.45 -12.81 1.89
N LEU A 84 -2.16 -11.72 1.61
CA LEU A 84 -2.80 -10.90 2.62
C LEU A 84 -4.28 -10.78 2.28
N PHE A 85 -5.11 -10.73 3.31
CA PHE A 85 -6.54 -10.49 3.23
C PHE A 85 -6.87 -9.26 4.06
N TRP A 86 -7.85 -8.50 3.60
CA TRP A 86 -8.43 -7.40 4.36
C TRP A 86 -9.94 -7.55 4.46
N GLY A 87 -10.54 -6.93 5.45
CA GLY A 87 -11.98 -6.95 5.65
C GLY A 87 -12.43 -5.93 6.67
N ILE A 88 -13.74 -5.79 6.79
CA ILE A 88 -14.37 -4.93 7.79
C ILE A 88 -15.06 -5.83 8.82
N ALA A 89 -14.71 -5.67 10.09
CA ALA A 89 -15.35 -6.37 11.20
C ALA A 89 -16.70 -5.72 11.55
N ALA A 90 -17.50 -6.40 12.39
CA ALA A 90 -18.85 -5.96 12.74
C ALA A 90 -18.89 -4.59 13.47
N ASP A 91 -17.79 -4.20 14.12
CA ASP A 91 -17.61 -2.90 14.79
C ASP A 91 -17.17 -1.78 13.83
N GLY A 92 -16.99 -2.08 12.54
CA GLY A 92 -16.50 -1.14 11.52
C GLY A 92 -14.98 -1.05 11.43
N SER A 93 -14.23 -1.81 12.25
CA SER A 93 -12.77 -1.82 12.21
C SER A 93 -12.24 -2.55 10.97
N VAL A 94 -11.12 -2.06 10.42
CA VAL A 94 -10.39 -2.76 9.35
C VAL A 94 -9.55 -3.88 9.96
N VAL A 95 -9.67 -5.09 9.42
CA VAL A 95 -8.86 -6.25 9.80
C VAL A 95 -7.97 -6.63 8.62
N ILE A 96 -6.68 -6.86 8.87
CA ILE A 96 -5.73 -7.37 7.89
C ILE A 96 -5.09 -8.64 8.46
N SER A 97 -5.01 -9.70 7.67
CA SER A 97 -4.41 -10.97 8.10
C SER A 97 -3.93 -11.78 6.91
N ASP A 98 -2.87 -12.55 7.09
CA ASP A 98 -2.44 -13.62 6.17
C ASP A 98 -3.23 -14.93 6.38
N ASN A 99 -3.95 -15.05 7.49
CA ASN A 99 -4.72 -16.22 7.85
C ASN A 99 -6.20 -16.11 7.40
N LEU A 100 -6.58 -16.94 6.43
CA LEU A 100 -7.94 -16.97 5.88
C LEU A 100 -9.01 -17.39 6.89
N VAL A 101 -8.67 -18.22 7.88
CA VAL A 101 -9.63 -18.63 8.92
C VAL A 101 -9.91 -17.46 9.85
N ALA A 102 -8.86 -16.75 10.28
CA ALA A 102 -8.99 -15.58 11.15
C ALA A 102 -9.79 -14.44 10.48
N ILE A 103 -9.53 -14.15 9.20
CA ILE A 103 -10.29 -13.09 8.51
C ILE A 103 -11.77 -13.46 8.34
N LYS A 104 -12.09 -14.74 8.09
CA LYS A 104 -13.48 -15.22 7.98
C LYS A 104 -14.22 -15.14 9.32
N SER A 105 -13.57 -15.52 10.42
CA SER A 105 -14.18 -15.42 11.75
C SER A 105 -14.44 -13.97 12.16
N SER A 106 -13.54 -13.05 11.80
CA SER A 106 -13.63 -11.65 12.21
C SER A 106 -14.56 -10.81 11.32
N CYS A 107 -14.53 -11.02 10.00
CA CYS A 107 -15.22 -10.19 9.02
C CYS A 107 -16.42 -10.89 8.36
N SER A 108 -16.71 -12.14 8.70
CA SER A 108 -17.79 -12.93 8.10
C SER A 108 -17.72 -12.95 6.56
N LYS A 109 -18.69 -12.34 5.87
CA LYS A 109 -18.73 -12.21 4.41
C LYS A 109 -18.03 -10.93 3.89
N SER A 110 -17.62 -10.00 4.77
CA SER A 110 -17.07 -8.69 4.40
C SER A 110 -15.55 -8.68 4.31
N PHE A 111 -14.98 -9.53 3.45
CA PHE A 111 -13.52 -9.60 3.26
C PHE A 111 -13.14 -9.91 1.81
N ALA A 112 -11.90 -9.58 1.47
CA ALA A 112 -11.30 -9.87 0.17
C ALA A 112 -9.79 -10.11 0.29
N PRO A 113 -9.17 -10.78 -0.69
CA PRO A 113 -7.72 -10.72 -0.85
C PRO A 113 -7.27 -9.27 -1.04
N PHE A 114 -6.20 -8.88 -0.37
CA PHE A 114 -5.49 -7.65 -0.68
C PHE A 114 -4.84 -7.83 -2.07
N PRO A 115 -4.97 -6.88 -3.00
CA PRO A 115 -4.49 -7.07 -4.36
C PRO A 115 -2.96 -7.09 -4.41
N THR A 116 -2.41 -8.03 -5.18
CA THR A 116 -0.97 -8.12 -5.45
C THR A 116 -0.49 -6.89 -6.23
N GLY A 117 0.79 -6.53 -6.07
CA GLY A 117 1.35 -5.40 -6.82
C GLY A 117 0.77 -4.04 -6.41
N CYS A 118 0.20 -3.96 -5.21
CA CYS A 118 -0.51 -2.79 -4.71
C CYS A 118 -0.02 -2.34 -3.34
N MET A 119 -0.34 -1.08 -3.04
CA MET A 119 -0.12 -0.45 -1.76
C MET A 119 -1.38 0.30 -1.32
N TYR A 120 -1.61 0.39 -0.02
CA TYR A 120 -2.66 1.19 0.58
C TYR A 120 -2.06 2.10 1.63
N HIS A 121 -2.37 3.40 1.56
CA HIS A 121 -2.03 4.38 2.58
C HIS A 121 -3.28 5.14 3.00
N THR A 122 -3.44 5.45 4.29
CA THR A 122 -4.62 6.15 4.83
C THR A 122 -5.00 7.41 4.02
N GLU A 123 -4.03 8.23 3.64
CA GLU A 123 -4.29 9.47 2.90
C GLU A 123 -4.38 9.27 1.38
N GLY A 124 -3.73 8.22 0.85
CA GLY A 124 -3.57 8.00 -0.59
C GLY A 124 -4.54 6.97 -1.18
N GLY A 125 -5.22 6.21 -0.32
CA GLY A 125 -6.04 5.07 -0.71
C GLY A 125 -5.21 3.93 -1.33
N LEU A 126 -5.91 3.06 -2.05
CA LEU A 126 -5.34 1.89 -2.71
C LEU A 126 -4.80 2.25 -4.11
N ILE A 127 -3.53 1.95 -4.36
CA ILE A 127 -2.82 2.24 -5.60
C ILE A 127 -2.04 1.00 -6.04
N SER A 128 -2.00 0.71 -7.34
CA SER A 128 -1.05 -0.27 -7.90
C SER A 128 0.31 0.38 -8.08
N PHE A 129 1.35 -0.16 -7.45
CA PHE A 129 2.71 0.32 -7.68
C PHE A 129 3.31 -0.20 -9.00
N GLU A 130 2.73 -1.27 -9.56
CA GLU A 130 3.02 -1.72 -10.93
C GLU A 130 2.46 -0.75 -11.98
N HIS A 131 1.28 -0.20 -11.70
CA HIS A 131 0.54 0.69 -12.62
C HIS A 131 0.08 2.00 -11.92
N PRO A 132 1.00 2.86 -11.44
CA PRO A 132 0.67 4.01 -10.59
C PRO A 132 -0.16 5.10 -11.29
N LYS A 133 -0.19 5.08 -12.64
CA LYS A 133 -0.98 6.01 -13.47
C LYS A 133 -2.35 5.46 -13.88
N LYS A 134 -2.73 4.31 -13.33
CA LYS A 134 -4.01 3.64 -13.58
C LYS A 134 -4.86 3.68 -12.32
N LYS A 135 -6.17 3.80 -12.50
CA LYS A 135 -7.14 3.77 -11.42
C LYS A 135 -7.36 2.33 -10.96
N MET A 136 -7.57 2.15 -9.65
CA MET A 136 -8.09 0.90 -9.10
C MET A 136 -9.62 0.91 -9.22
N LYS A 137 -10.21 -0.23 -9.62
CA LYS A 137 -11.65 -0.43 -9.72
C LYS A 137 -12.09 -1.54 -8.78
N ALA A 138 -13.11 -1.25 -7.99
CA ALA A 138 -13.80 -2.25 -7.19
C ALA A 138 -14.70 -3.12 -8.08
N ILE A 139 -14.62 -4.42 -7.90
CA ILE A 139 -15.45 -5.44 -8.55
C ILE A 139 -16.19 -6.16 -7.43
N SER A 140 -17.51 -5.92 -7.36
CA SER A 140 -18.39 -6.55 -6.38
C SER A 140 -18.33 -8.06 -6.50
N ARG A 141 -18.27 -8.73 -5.36
CA ARG A 141 -18.41 -10.18 -5.24
C ARG A 141 -19.83 -10.49 -4.81
N VAL A 142 -20.44 -11.46 -5.47
CA VAL A 142 -21.73 -12.03 -5.08
C VAL A 142 -21.51 -13.49 -4.66
N ASP A 143 -22.23 -13.92 -3.64
CA ASP A 143 -22.26 -15.34 -3.26
C ASP A 143 -23.24 -16.13 -4.13
N SER A 144 -23.38 -17.43 -3.85
CA SER A 144 -24.29 -18.33 -4.59
C SER A 144 -25.77 -17.95 -4.46
N GLU A 145 -26.12 -17.12 -3.49
CA GLU A 145 -27.48 -16.62 -3.26
C GLU A 145 -27.71 -15.25 -3.95
N GLY A 146 -26.70 -14.73 -4.66
CA GLY A 146 -26.74 -13.44 -5.33
C GLY A 146 -26.53 -12.25 -4.38
N VAL A 147 -26.16 -12.49 -3.12
CA VAL A 147 -25.95 -11.44 -2.11
C VAL A 147 -24.52 -10.91 -2.20
N MET A 148 -24.35 -9.58 -2.14
CA MET A 148 -23.03 -8.96 -2.15
C MET A 148 -22.22 -9.38 -0.91
N CYS A 149 -21.06 -9.99 -1.13
CA CYS A 149 -20.16 -10.51 -0.09
C CYS A 149 -18.76 -9.87 -0.18
N GLY A 150 -18.72 -8.55 -0.40
CA GLY A 150 -17.49 -7.76 -0.48
C GLY A 150 -17.10 -7.37 -1.90
N ALA A 151 -15.88 -6.86 -2.05
CA ALA A 151 -15.35 -6.40 -3.34
C ALA A 151 -13.87 -6.77 -3.48
N THR A 152 -13.47 -7.14 -4.70
CA THR A 152 -12.05 -7.26 -5.08
C THR A 152 -11.64 -6.03 -5.85
N PHE A 153 -10.36 -5.69 -5.82
CA PHE A 153 -9.85 -4.50 -6.50
C PHE A 153 -8.90 -4.92 -7.62
N LYS A 154 -9.11 -4.37 -8.82
CA LYS A 154 -8.26 -4.61 -9.98
C LYS A 154 -7.86 -3.30 -10.64
N VAL A 155 -6.72 -3.29 -11.30
CA VAL A 155 -6.28 -2.16 -12.12
C VAL A 155 -7.20 -2.02 -13.32
N ASP A 156 -7.74 -0.82 -13.54
CA ASP A 156 -8.40 -0.47 -14.80
C ASP A 156 -7.34 -0.08 -15.83
N MET A 157 -6.98 -1.03 -16.69
CA MET A 157 -5.97 -0.86 -17.74
C MET A 157 -6.33 0.22 -18.77
N TYR A 158 -7.60 0.57 -18.93
CA TYR A 158 -8.05 1.58 -19.89
C TYR A 158 -8.12 2.98 -19.28
N SER A 159 -8.14 3.08 -17.95
CA SER A 159 -8.09 4.36 -17.26
C SER A 159 -6.76 5.10 -17.46
N LYS A 160 -6.79 6.42 -17.35
CA LYS A 160 -5.62 7.27 -17.08
C LYS A 160 -6.00 8.19 -15.92
N THR A 161 -5.17 8.26 -14.88
CA THR A 161 -5.28 9.36 -13.91
C THR A 161 -4.85 10.65 -14.61
N GLN A 162 -5.72 11.67 -14.61
CA GLN A 162 -5.34 13.00 -15.07
C GLN A 162 -4.29 13.53 -14.08
N THR A 163 -3.02 13.55 -14.47
CA THR A 163 -2.03 14.37 -13.80
C THR A 163 -2.41 15.83 -14.03
N MET A 164 -2.51 16.62 -12.97
CA MET A 164 -2.68 18.09 -13.08
C MET A 164 -1.71 18.63 -14.14
N PRO A 165 -2.13 19.56 -15.01
CA PRO A 165 -1.21 20.20 -15.94
C PRO A 165 -0.04 20.77 -15.15
N ARG A 166 1.19 20.53 -15.61
CA ARG A 166 2.35 21.29 -15.13
C ARG A 166 2.09 22.75 -15.45
N VAL A 167 1.61 23.50 -14.47
CA VAL A 167 1.73 24.96 -14.51
C VAL A 167 3.21 25.26 -14.41
N GLY A 168 3.78 25.80 -15.48
CA GLY A 168 5.14 26.31 -15.49
C GLY A 168 5.29 27.44 -14.48
N SER A 169 6.53 27.74 -14.11
CA SER A 169 6.93 28.79 -13.15
C SER A 169 6.54 30.22 -13.52
N GLU A 170 5.71 30.42 -14.54
CA GLU A 170 5.17 31.71 -14.99
C GLU A 170 3.69 31.93 -14.66
N ALA A 171 3.04 30.99 -13.96
CA ALA A 171 1.67 31.20 -13.50
C ALA A 171 1.64 32.24 -12.36
N ASN A 172 1.43 33.50 -12.73
CA ASN A 172 1.19 34.63 -11.82
C ASN A 172 0.06 34.28 -10.84
N TRP A 173 0.40 34.17 -9.56
CA TRP A 173 -0.50 33.80 -8.46
C TRP A 173 -1.37 34.98 -7.97
N ALA A 174 -1.50 36.05 -8.76
CA ALA A 174 -2.08 37.33 -8.34
C ALA A 174 -3.27 37.83 -9.18
N THR A 175 -4.08 36.96 -9.77
CA THR A 175 -5.34 37.41 -10.40
C THR A 175 -6.47 36.43 -10.20
N TRP A 176 -7.18 36.54 -9.08
CA TRP A 176 -8.64 36.32 -9.02
C TRP A 176 -9.25 37.27 -7.99
N GLY A 177 -9.37 38.54 -8.37
CA GLY A 177 -10.56 39.34 -8.13
C GLY A 177 -11.15 39.64 -9.50
N VAL A 178 -12.41 39.27 -9.76
CA VAL A 178 -13.66 40.02 -9.48
C VAL A 178 -14.76 38.99 -9.27
#